data_AF-A0A6J4I580-F1
#
_entry.id   AF-A0A6J4I580-F1
#
_cell.length_a   1.000
_cell.length_b   1.000
_cell.length_c   1.000
_cell.angle_alpha   90.00
_cell.angle_beta   90.00
_cell.angle_gamma   90.00
#
_symmetry.space_group_name_H-M   'P 1'
#
loop_
_entity.id
_entity.type
_entity.pdbx_description
1 polymer ?
#
loop_
_entity_poly.entity_id
_entity_poly.type
_entity_poly.pdbx_seq_one_letter_code
_entity_poly.pdbx_strand_id
1 'polypeptide(L)'
;MPGLLVHIGAILNCPHPVGAVTANTSGVPRVWVNKGAQPVLTVKDLHAVAGCTVQVAGNPHPCVSVRLDPATRVFVNGTPGVIGPPAAILTPAALCYSADQLPQGPPNSSPIQKNVVAT
;
A
#
# COMPACT_ATOMS: atom_id res chain seq x y z
N MET A 1 10.74 -8.58 -5.40
CA MET A 1 9.85 -8.91 -6.53
C MET A 1 9.56 -7.59 -7.22
N PRO A 2 9.58 -7.51 -8.56
CA PRO A 2 9.21 -6.28 -9.24
C PRO A 2 7.74 -5.93 -8.98
N GLY A 3 7.47 -4.66 -8.69
CA GLY A 3 6.13 -4.13 -8.50
C GLY A 3 6.08 -2.62 -8.66
N LEU A 4 4.88 -2.07 -8.69
CA LEU A 4 4.69 -0.63 -8.85
C LEU A 4 4.96 0.09 -7.53
N LEU A 5 5.86 1.05 -7.53
CA LEU A 5 6.19 1.82 -6.35
C LEU A 5 4.98 2.67 -5.90
N VAL A 6 4.65 2.60 -4.61
CA VAL A 6 3.48 3.30 -4.04
C VAL A 6 3.92 4.58 -3.31
N HIS A 7 3.19 5.67 -3.54
CA HIS A 7 3.36 6.97 -2.88
C HIS A 7 2.05 7.39 -2.20
N ILE A 8 2.06 8.40 -1.32
CA ILE A 8 0.85 8.76 -0.54
C ILE A 8 -0.36 9.15 -1.39
N GLY A 9 -0.15 9.74 -2.56
CA GLY A 9 -1.23 10.10 -3.49
C GLY A 9 -1.75 8.93 -4.34
N ALA A 10 -1.33 7.69 -4.03
CA ALA A 10 -1.81 6.52 -4.75
C ALA A 10 -3.28 6.26 -4.40
N ILE A 11 -4.08 5.99 -5.42
CA ILE A 11 -5.49 5.64 -5.37
C ILE A 11 -5.51 4.12 -5.49
N LEU A 12 -5.66 3.49 -4.34
CA LEU A 12 -5.86 2.06 -4.21
C LEU A 12 -7.28 1.83 -3.68
N ASN A 13 -7.94 0.78 -4.16
CA ASN A 13 -9.18 0.31 -3.59
C ASN A 13 -9.10 -1.19 -3.36
N CYS A 14 -9.74 -1.68 -2.31
CA CYS A 14 -9.97 -3.10 -2.13
C CYS A 14 -10.89 -3.63 -3.25
N PRO A 15 -10.88 -4.94 -3.51
CA PRO A 15 -11.72 -5.54 -4.55
C PRO A 15 -13.23 -5.40 -4.25
N HIS A 16 -13.56 -4.91 -3.06
CA HIS A 16 -14.91 -4.74 -2.56
C HIS A 16 -15.33 -3.26 -2.52
N PRO A 17 -16.41 -2.86 -3.23
CA PRO A 17 -16.97 -1.52 -3.11
C PRO A 17 -17.51 -1.24 -1.70
N VAL A 18 -17.33 -0.06 -1.10
CA VAL A 18 -16.69 1.19 -1.58
C VAL A 18 -15.21 1.26 -1.14
N GLY A 19 -14.61 0.15 -0.68
CA GLY A 19 -13.37 0.05 0.10
C GLY A 19 -12.18 0.84 -0.42
N ALA A 20 -12.11 2.13 -0.09
CA ALA A 20 -11.04 3.02 -0.49
C ALA A 20 -9.88 2.89 0.50
N VAL A 21 -8.66 2.94 -0.02
CA VAL A 21 -7.45 2.83 0.79
C VAL A 21 -6.89 4.23 1.04
N THR A 22 -6.63 4.53 2.30
CA THR A 22 -5.96 5.75 2.73
C THR A 22 -4.60 5.38 3.31
N ALA A 23 -3.54 5.92 2.73
CA ALA A 23 -2.19 5.69 3.21
C ALA A 23 -1.74 6.77 4.21
N ASN A 24 -0.97 6.38 5.22
CA ASN A 24 -0.34 7.30 6.16
C ASN A 24 1.11 6.88 6.45
N THR A 25 2.03 7.84 6.39
CA THR A 25 3.45 7.62 6.66
C THR A 25 3.68 7.40 8.15
N SER A 26 4.39 6.33 8.52
CA SER A 26 4.76 6.01 9.90
C SER A 26 5.87 6.90 10.46
N GLY A 27 6.47 7.79 9.65
CA GLY A 27 7.54 8.70 10.07
C GLY A 27 7.76 9.83 9.07
N VAL A 28 8.79 10.66 9.31
CA VAL A 28 9.10 11.80 8.44
C VAL A 28 9.67 11.31 7.10
N PRO A 29 8.98 11.54 5.97
CA PRO A 29 9.44 11.07 4.68
C PRO A 29 10.65 11.87 4.18
N ARG A 30 11.68 11.18 3.69
CA ARG A 30 12.87 11.79 3.09
C ARG A 30 12.96 11.61 1.57
N VAL A 31 12.13 10.75 0.99
CA VAL A 31 12.13 10.45 -0.44
C VAL A 31 10.78 10.83 -1.03
N TRP A 32 10.80 11.65 -2.08
CA TRP A 32 9.62 12.22 -2.70
C TRP A 32 9.64 11.99 -4.22
N VAL A 33 8.47 11.78 -4.80
CA VAL A 33 8.23 11.64 -6.24
C VAL A 33 7.27 12.72 -6.73
N ASN A 34 6.98 12.74 -8.03
CA ASN A 34 6.08 13.71 -8.64
C ASN A 34 6.49 15.17 -8.34
N LYS A 35 7.75 15.48 -8.67
CA LYS A 35 8.37 16.81 -8.46
C LYS A 35 8.33 17.27 -6.99
N GLY A 36 8.48 16.33 -6.05
CA GLY A 36 8.53 16.64 -4.62
C GLY A 36 7.17 16.75 -3.95
N ALA A 37 6.06 16.42 -4.64
CA ALA A 37 4.72 16.57 -4.08
C ALA A 37 4.27 15.38 -3.23
N GLN A 38 4.81 14.18 -3.48
CA GLN A 38 4.29 12.95 -2.88
C GLN A 38 5.42 12.11 -2.27
N PRO A 39 5.38 11.82 -0.96
CA PRO A 39 6.35 10.94 -0.33
C PRO A 39 6.16 9.49 -0.80
N VAL A 40 7.27 8.79 -0.97
CA VAL A 40 7.31 7.35 -1.22
C VAL A 40 6.94 6.60 0.05
N LEU A 41 6.09 5.58 -0.08
CA LEU A 41 5.68 4.73 1.03
C LEU A 41 6.61 3.52 1.17
N THR A 42 6.67 3.01 2.39
CA THR A 42 7.40 1.83 2.83
C THR A 42 6.42 0.78 3.34
N VAL A 43 6.87 -0.47 3.47
CA VAL A 43 6.04 -1.53 4.09
C VAL A 43 5.72 -1.29 5.56
N LYS A 44 6.31 -0.28 6.19
CA LYS A 44 6.00 0.15 7.57
C LYS A 44 4.85 1.16 7.62
N ASP A 45 4.50 1.76 6.49
CA ASP A 45 3.42 2.73 6.42
C ASP A 45 2.06 2.04 6.50
N LEU A 46 1.08 2.76 7.04
CA LEU A 46 -0.26 2.23 7.24
C LEU A 46 -1.09 2.44 5.98
N HIS A 47 -1.75 1.40 5.52
CA HIS A 47 -2.72 1.45 4.43
C HIS A 47 -4.08 1.03 4.97
N ALA A 48 -4.83 1.99 5.49
CA ALA A 48 -6.14 1.75 6.09
C ALA A 48 -7.21 1.67 5.00
N VAL A 49 -8.19 0.79 5.16
CA VAL A 49 -9.33 0.68 4.25
C VAL A 49 -10.57 1.23 4.96
N ALA A 50 -11.32 2.10 4.27
CA ALA A 50 -12.56 2.66 4.78
C ALA A 50 -13.74 2.36 3.83
N GLY A 51 -14.92 2.13 4.39
CA GLY A 51 -16.16 1.95 3.61
C GLY A 51 -16.33 0.59 2.93
N CYS A 52 -15.54 -0.42 3.30
CA CYS A 52 -15.76 -1.79 2.84
C CYS A 52 -17.00 -2.37 3.54
N THR A 53 -17.99 -2.82 2.77
CA THR A 53 -19.30 -3.28 3.30
C THR A 53 -19.48 -4.79 3.24
N VAL A 54 -18.41 -5.55 2.93
CA VAL A 54 -18.46 -7.01 2.76
C VAL A 54 -19.07 -7.70 3.95
N GLN A 55 -19.90 -8.70 3.64
CA GLN A 55 -20.50 -9.62 4.59
C GLN A 55 -20.14 -11.03 4.17
N VAL A 56 -19.77 -11.88 5.13
CA VAL A 56 -19.56 -13.32 4.91
C VAL A 56 -20.59 -14.07 5.74
N ALA A 57 -21.45 -14.84 5.07
CA ALA A 57 -22.56 -15.56 5.71
C ALA A 57 -23.45 -14.68 6.63
N GLY A 58 -23.68 -13.42 6.23
CA GLY A 58 -24.50 -12.47 6.99
C GLY A 58 -23.80 -11.75 8.13
N ASN A 59 -22.50 -12.01 8.35
CA ASN A 59 -21.70 -11.31 9.35
C ASN A 59 -20.79 -10.25 8.71
N PRO A 60 -20.69 -9.03 9.27
CA PRO A 60 -19.82 -8.00 8.75
C PRO A 60 -18.36 -8.43 8.76
N HIS A 61 -17.74 -8.38 7.58
CA HIS A 61 -16.35 -8.76 7.36
C HIS A 61 -15.61 -7.69 6.55
N PRO A 62 -15.56 -6.44 7.06
CA PRO A 62 -14.98 -5.34 6.31
C PRO A 62 -13.47 -5.50 6.20
N CYS A 63 -12.93 -5.20 5.01
CA CYS A 63 -11.50 -4.92 4.86
C CYS A 63 -11.16 -3.67 5.69
N VAL A 64 -10.10 -3.76 6.50
CA VAL A 64 -9.61 -2.64 7.34
C VAL A 64 -8.20 -2.19 6.96
N SER A 65 -7.44 -3.04 6.27
CA SER A 65 -6.08 -2.69 5.85
C SER A 65 -5.66 -3.36 4.55
N VAL A 66 -4.58 -2.86 3.96
CA VAL A 66 -3.87 -3.47 2.84
C VAL A 66 -2.44 -3.74 3.27
N ARG A 67 -1.91 -4.92 2.94
CA ARG A 67 -0.47 -5.18 3.04
C ARG A 67 0.11 -5.21 1.64
N LEU A 68 1.03 -4.28 1.40
CA LEU A 68 1.81 -4.18 0.17
C LEU A 68 3.10 -5.00 0.31
N ASP A 69 3.65 -5.39 -0.83
CA ASP A 69 4.87 -6.19 -0.85
C ASP A 69 6.11 -5.30 -0.65
N PRO A 70 7.19 -5.84 -0.07
CA PRO A 70 8.47 -5.16 -0.01
C PRO A 70 9.21 -5.23 -1.35
N ALA A 71 9.74 -4.09 -1.82
CA ALA A 71 10.78 -4.09 -2.84
C ALA A 71 12.03 -4.80 -2.32
N THR A 72 12.76 -5.50 -3.19
CA THR A 72 13.96 -6.26 -2.77
C THR A 72 15.26 -5.49 -2.89
N ARG A 73 15.27 -4.41 -3.69
CA ARG A 73 16.47 -3.59 -3.95
C ARG A 73 16.27 -2.11 -3.65
N VAL A 74 15.02 -1.65 -3.52
CA VAL A 74 14.71 -0.25 -3.24
C VAL A 74 14.36 -0.08 -1.76
N PHE A 75 15.27 0.56 -1.03
CA PHE A 75 15.09 0.92 0.37
C PHE A 75 15.08 2.44 0.49
N VAL A 76 14.19 2.98 1.32
CA VAL A 76 14.03 4.44 1.48
C VAL A 76 14.15 4.84 2.94
N ASN A 77 14.42 6.13 3.19
CA ASN A 77 14.59 6.69 4.54
C ASN A 77 15.79 6.14 5.34
N GLY A 78 16.79 5.53 4.67
CA GLY A 78 18.05 5.14 5.29
C GLY A 78 18.87 6.32 5.81
N THR A 79 19.91 6.03 6.58
CA THR A 79 20.93 6.98 7.07
C THR A 79 22.32 6.44 6.73
N PRO A 80 23.38 7.25 6.79
CA PRO A 80 24.74 6.74 6.57
C PRO A 80 25.01 5.49 7.44
N GLY A 81 25.42 4.40 6.79
CA GLY A 81 25.67 3.10 7.45
C GLY A 81 24.44 2.24 7.77
N VAL A 82 23.21 2.71 7.50
CA VAL A 82 21.97 1.98 7.83
C VAL A 82 21.03 1.93 6.64
N ILE A 83 20.70 0.70 6.22
CA ILE A 83 19.69 0.45 5.18
C ILE A 83 18.31 0.81 5.75
N GLY A 84 17.56 1.63 5.02
CA GLY A 84 16.19 1.98 5.39
C GLY A 84 15.19 0.83 5.21
N PRO A 85 13.92 0.99 5.60
CA PRO A 85 12.87 0.04 5.24
C PRO A 85 12.71 -0.10 3.71
N PRO A 86 12.28 -1.27 3.23
CA PRO A 86 11.99 -1.45 1.80
C PRO A 86 10.79 -0.59 1.39
N ALA A 87 10.86 -0.04 0.18
CA ALA A 87 9.75 0.67 -0.43
C ALA A 87 8.55 -0.29 -0.60
N ALA A 88 7.34 0.24 -0.39
CA ALA A 88 6.12 -0.48 -0.65
C ALA A 88 5.87 -0.55 -2.16
N ILE A 89 5.63 -1.76 -2.64
CA ILE A 89 5.28 -2.02 -4.03
C ILE A 89 3.93 -2.73 -4.12
N LEU A 90 3.17 -2.33 -5.13
CA LEU A 90 1.95 -3.01 -5.50
C LEU A 90 2.29 -4.11 -6.51
N THR A 91 2.03 -5.34 -6.11
CA THR A 91 2.07 -6.53 -6.98
C THR A 91 0.71 -7.24 -6.94
N PRO A 92 0.47 -8.23 -7.83
CA PRO A 92 -0.71 -9.09 -7.72
C PRO A 92 -0.81 -9.90 -6.42
N ALA A 93 0.29 -10.01 -5.65
CA ALA A 93 0.33 -10.72 -4.37
C ALA A 93 -0.01 -9.83 -3.16
N ALA A 94 -0.12 -8.51 -3.34
CA ALA A 94 -0.61 -7.62 -2.29
C ALA A 94 -2.05 -7.99 -1.93
N LEU A 95 -2.44 -7.86 -0.66
CA LEU A 95 -3.74 -8.33 -0.18
C LEU A 95 -4.42 -7.28 0.72
N CYS A 96 -5.73 -7.13 0.54
CA CYS A 96 -6.60 -6.54 1.53
C CYS A 96 -6.81 -7.53 2.69
N TYR A 97 -6.93 -7.01 3.91
CA TYR A 97 -7.16 -7.78 5.13
C TYR A 97 -8.39 -7.25 5.85
N SER A 98 -9.19 -8.18 6.35
CA SER A 98 -10.35 -7.90 7.20
C SER A 98 -9.96 -7.58 8.64
N ALA A 99 -10.95 -7.19 9.45
CA ALA A 99 -10.75 -6.89 10.87
C ALA A 99 -10.13 -8.05 11.66
N ASP A 100 -10.50 -9.29 11.35
CA ASP A 100 -9.94 -10.54 11.88
C ASP A 100 -8.67 -11.01 11.15
N GLN A 101 -8.08 -10.15 10.30
CA GLN A 101 -6.83 -10.39 9.57
C GLN A 101 -6.88 -11.57 8.58
N LEU A 102 -8.05 -11.88 8.03
CA LEU A 102 -8.18 -12.80 6.91
C LEU A 102 -7.92 -12.09 5.57
N PRO A 103 -7.23 -12.72 4.62
CA PRO A 103 -7.04 -12.17 3.28
C PRO A 103 -8.34 -12.01 2.50
N GLN A 104 -8.49 -10.89 1.81
CA GLN A 104 -9.70 -10.46 1.08
C GLN A 104 -9.44 -10.22 -0.41
N GLY A 105 -8.36 -10.79 -0.95
CA GLY A 105 -7.94 -10.61 -2.34
C GLY A 105 -7.12 -9.34 -2.60
N PRO A 106 -6.61 -9.17 -3.83
CA PRO A 106 -5.68 -8.08 -4.14
C PRO A 106 -6.39 -6.73 -4.33
N PRO A 107 -5.77 -5.62 -3.89
CA PRO A 107 -6.28 -4.28 -4.17
C PRO A 107 -6.11 -3.94 -5.65
N ASN A 108 -7.03 -3.14 -6.16
CA ASN A 108 -6.90 -2.49 -7.46
C ASN A 108 -6.21 -1.12 -7.28
N SER A 109 -5.64 -0.61 -8.37
CA SER A 109 -5.04 0.72 -8.44
C SER A 109 -5.55 1.49 -9.64
N SER A 110 -5.58 2.82 -9.51
CA SER A 110 -5.86 3.67 -10.66
C SER A 110 -4.83 3.44 -11.77
N PRO A 111 -5.27 3.24 -13.04
CA PRO A 111 -4.36 2.97 -14.15
C PRO A 111 -3.35 4.10 -14.40
N ILE A 112 -3.65 5.32 -13.95
CA ILE A 112 -2.81 6.52 -14.14
C ILE A 112 -1.56 6.49 -13.25
N GLN A 113 -1.48 5.60 -12.26
CA GLN A 113 -0.41 5.59 -11.24
C GLN A 113 0.73 4.62 -11.53
N LYS A 114 0.71 3.94 -12.69
CA LYS A 114 1.62 2.83 -13.01
C LYS A 114 2.94 3.27 -13.68
N ASN A 115 3.63 4.27 -13.14
CA ASN A 115 4.76 4.91 -13.84
C ASN A 115 6.15 4.42 -13.39
N VAL A 116 6.29 3.84 -12.19
CA VAL A 116 7.59 3.43 -11.63
C VAL A 116 7.52 1.99 -11.15
N VAL A 117 8.38 1.14 -11.70
CA VAL A 117 8.57 -0.25 -11.25
C VAL A 117 9.82 -0.31 -10.38
N ALA A 118 9.67 -0.78 -9.14
CA ALA A 118 10.76 -1.09 -8.23
C ALA A 118 10.91 -2.61 -8.10
N THR A 119 12.15 -3.10 -8.10
CA THR A 119 12.50 -4.52 -7.93
C THR A 119 12.85 -4.87 -6.49
#